data_AF-A0A957RC43-F1
#
_entry.id   AF-A0A957RC43-F1
#
_cell.length_a   1.000
_cell.length_b   1.000
_cell.length_c   1.000
_cell.angle_alpha   90.00
_cell.angle_beta   90.00
_cell.angle_gamma   90.00
#
_symmetry.space_group_name_H-M   'P 1'
#
loop_
_entity.id
_entity.type
_entity.pdbx_description
1 polymer ?
#
loop_
_entity_poly.entity_id
_entity_poly.type
_entity_poly.pdbx_seq_one_letter_code
_entity_poly.pdbx_strand_id
1 'polypeptide(L)'
;KRMIRAHMWGIVEGTSTFLGIENCWRNLAEEPKLMTAFFDRYADWLCGLVENCVAAGVDMITLSDDWGSNGTMLFSPRMWRHMIRPYTERVVQHARSLNCPVMLHSDGYIMQILPDIAEMGYAMVHPMQESSGMDPHVIKDEWGDKFVIYGSLDVVDGLYMYDGEEL
;
A
#
# COMPACT_ATOMS: atom_id res chain seq x y z
N LYS A 1 -17.17 -20.04 1.22
CA LYS A 1 -16.72 -19.50 -0.10
C LYS A 1 -15.21 -19.26 0.03
N ARG A 2 -14.39 -19.65 -0.95
CA ARG A 2 -12.94 -19.35 -0.95
C ARG A 2 -12.72 -17.97 -1.61
N MET A 3 -11.71 -17.23 -1.16
CA MET A 3 -11.24 -15.99 -1.78
C MET A 3 -9.84 -16.24 -2.34
N ILE A 4 -9.61 -15.90 -3.60
CA ILE A 4 -8.29 -15.90 -4.25
C ILE A 4 -7.81 -14.46 -4.31
N ARG A 5 -6.66 -14.19 -3.68
CA ARG A 5 -6.02 -12.87 -3.68
C ARG A 5 -4.71 -12.93 -4.44
N ALA A 6 -4.50 -12.02 -5.38
CA ALA A 6 -3.23 -11.87 -6.08
C ALA A 6 -2.39 -10.77 -5.42
N HIS A 7 -1.12 -11.05 -5.18
CA HIS A 7 -0.18 -10.08 -4.66
C HIS A 7 0.57 -9.38 -5.78
N MET A 8 0.63 -8.05 -5.74
CA MET A 8 1.28 -7.21 -6.73
C MET A 8 2.13 -6.16 -6.02
N TRP A 9 3.32 -5.89 -6.55
CA TRP A 9 4.15 -4.77 -6.09
C TRP A 9 3.56 -3.46 -6.61
N GLY A 10 3.45 -2.48 -5.73
CA GLY A 10 3.02 -1.13 -6.04
C GLY A 10 4.15 -0.27 -6.58
N ILE A 11 3.92 1.04 -6.62
CA ILE A 11 4.72 1.96 -7.42
C ILE A 11 6.16 2.03 -6.94
N VAL A 12 6.38 2.24 -5.65
CA VAL A 12 7.73 2.45 -5.09
C VAL A 12 8.46 1.12 -4.93
N GLU A 13 7.85 0.14 -4.29
CA GLU A 13 8.46 -1.18 -4.07
C GLU A 13 8.74 -1.93 -5.37
N GLY A 14 7.78 -1.88 -6.31
CA GLY A 14 7.95 -2.46 -7.63
C GLY A 14 9.11 -1.82 -8.37
N THR A 15 9.18 -0.49 -8.38
CA THR A 15 10.30 0.24 -8.99
C THR A 15 11.64 -0.04 -8.29
N SER A 16 11.64 -0.13 -6.96
CA SER A 16 12.82 -0.46 -6.16
C SER A 16 13.37 -1.84 -6.49
N THR A 17 12.50 -2.80 -6.82
CA THR A 17 12.92 -4.14 -7.29
C THR A 17 13.68 -4.08 -8.62
N PHE A 18 13.35 -3.15 -9.51
CA PHE A 18 14.05 -2.99 -10.80
C PHE A 18 15.35 -2.19 -10.70
N LEU A 19 15.34 -1.08 -9.94
CA LEU A 19 16.44 -0.12 -9.91
C LEU A 19 17.40 -0.35 -8.73
N GLY A 20 16.99 -1.10 -7.72
CA GLY A 20 17.57 -1.06 -6.37
C GLY A 20 16.98 0.08 -5.55
N ILE A 21 16.77 -0.14 -4.25
CA ILE A 21 16.09 0.81 -3.36
C ILE A 21 16.84 2.15 -3.27
N GLU A 22 18.17 2.13 -3.19
CA GLU A 22 18.99 3.34 -3.10
C GLU A 22 18.88 4.21 -4.36
N ASN A 23 18.87 3.57 -5.54
CA ASN A 23 18.71 4.30 -6.80
C ASN A 23 17.29 4.83 -6.96
N CYS A 24 16.27 4.06 -6.58
CA CYS A 24 14.88 4.50 -6.62
C CYS A 24 14.70 5.76 -5.76
N TRP A 25 15.20 5.74 -4.52
CA TRP A 25 15.05 6.85 -3.59
C TRP A 25 15.88 8.06 -3.98
N ARG A 26 17.12 7.87 -4.44
CA ARG A 26 17.95 8.96 -4.96
C ARG A 26 17.27 9.64 -6.16
N ASN A 27 16.78 8.85 -7.13
CA ASN A 27 16.16 9.39 -8.32
C ASN A 27 14.81 10.06 -8.03
N LEU A 28 14.07 9.63 -7.00
CA LEU A 28 12.87 10.34 -6.54
C LEU A 28 13.18 11.79 -6.11
N ALA A 29 14.35 12.02 -5.52
CA ALA A 29 14.79 13.36 -5.11
C ALA A 29 15.45 14.14 -6.25
N GLU A 30 16.33 13.50 -7.02
CA GLU A 30 17.19 14.16 -8.02
C GLU A 30 16.54 14.26 -9.40
N GLU A 31 15.72 13.28 -9.78
CA GLU A 31 15.18 13.11 -11.14
C GLU A 31 13.65 12.92 -11.16
N PRO A 32 12.86 13.82 -10.54
CA PRO A 32 11.42 13.61 -10.35
C PRO A 32 10.63 13.49 -11.66
N LYS A 33 11.08 14.15 -12.74
CA LYS A 33 10.45 14.03 -14.06
C LYS A 33 10.68 12.64 -14.69
N LEU A 34 11.87 12.09 -14.51
CA LEU A 34 12.18 10.75 -14.98
C LEU A 34 11.38 9.71 -14.20
N MET A 35 11.33 9.85 -12.87
CA MET A 35 10.59 8.92 -12.01
C MET A 35 9.09 8.96 -12.27
N THR A 36 8.49 10.14 -12.42
CA THR A 36 7.06 10.27 -12.75
C THR A 36 6.73 9.72 -14.15
N ALA A 37 7.62 9.89 -15.13
CA ALA A 37 7.47 9.24 -16.44
C ALA A 37 7.59 7.70 -16.36
N PHE A 38 8.48 7.18 -15.50
CA PHE A 38 8.58 5.75 -15.23
C PHE A 38 7.32 5.21 -14.55
N PHE A 39 6.86 5.87 -13.48
CA PHE A 39 5.65 5.49 -12.75
C PHE A 39 4.40 5.52 -13.64
N ASP A 40 4.34 6.46 -14.60
CA ASP A 40 3.28 6.48 -15.60
C ASP A 40 3.26 5.19 -16.44
N ARG A 41 4.40 4.74 -16.94
CA ARG A 41 4.46 3.46 -17.69
C ARG A 41 4.24 2.25 -16.78
N TYR A 42 4.74 2.31 -15.55
CA TYR A 42 4.62 1.20 -14.62
C TYR A 42 3.17 1.00 -14.16
N ALA A 43 2.43 2.06 -13.88
CA ALA A 43 1.02 1.91 -13.52
C ALA A 43 0.14 1.48 -14.72
N ASP A 44 0.48 1.82 -15.98
CA ASP A 44 -0.19 1.23 -17.14
C ASP A 44 0.03 -0.29 -17.19
N TRP A 45 1.27 -0.73 -16.93
CA TRP A 45 1.61 -2.15 -16.85
C TRP A 45 0.87 -2.85 -15.70
N LEU A 46 0.79 -2.22 -14.52
CA LEU A 46 0.03 -2.74 -13.39
C LEU A 46 -1.47 -2.85 -13.72
N CYS A 47 -2.06 -1.89 -14.43
CA CYS A 47 -3.45 -1.99 -14.87
C CYS A 47 -3.67 -3.21 -15.77
N GLY A 48 -2.81 -3.42 -16.77
CA GLY A 48 -2.86 -4.63 -17.60
C GLY A 48 -2.66 -5.93 -16.80
N LEU A 49 -1.80 -5.92 -15.77
CA LEU A 49 -1.66 -7.07 -14.88
C LEU A 49 -2.93 -7.31 -14.05
N VAL A 50 -3.58 -6.27 -13.54
CA VAL A 50 -4.88 -6.35 -12.87
C VAL A 50 -5.93 -6.98 -13.79
N GLU A 51 -6.05 -6.53 -15.05
CA GLU A 51 -6.99 -7.10 -16.03
C GLU A 51 -6.79 -8.60 -16.19
N ASN A 52 -5.53 -9.03 -16.34
CA ASN A 52 -5.18 -10.45 -16.49
C ASN A 52 -5.49 -11.26 -15.22
N CYS A 53 -5.22 -10.72 -14.03
CA CYS A 53 -5.57 -11.37 -12.77
C CYS A 53 -7.08 -11.52 -12.61
N VAL A 54 -7.85 -10.47 -12.90
CA VAL A 54 -9.31 -10.51 -12.83
C VAL A 54 -9.87 -11.51 -13.85
N ALA A 55 -9.37 -11.51 -15.09
CA ALA A 55 -9.76 -12.49 -16.11
C ALA A 55 -9.42 -13.94 -15.72
N ALA A 56 -8.36 -14.16 -14.94
CA ALA A 56 -7.99 -15.46 -14.38
C ALA A 56 -8.86 -15.89 -13.17
N GLY A 57 -9.78 -15.04 -12.70
CA GLY A 57 -10.71 -15.35 -11.61
C GLY A 57 -10.22 -14.97 -10.22
N VAL A 58 -9.31 -13.99 -10.10
CA VAL A 58 -8.91 -13.41 -8.82
C VAL A 58 -10.05 -12.58 -8.22
N ASP A 59 -10.31 -12.72 -6.91
CA ASP A 59 -11.37 -12.01 -6.19
C ASP A 59 -10.92 -10.66 -5.62
N MET A 60 -9.61 -10.46 -5.40
CA MET A 60 -9.03 -9.25 -4.79
C MET A 60 -7.56 -9.09 -5.16
N ILE A 61 -7.10 -7.83 -5.29
CA ILE A 61 -5.69 -7.50 -5.42
C ILE A 61 -5.13 -7.03 -4.07
N THR A 62 -3.97 -7.55 -3.67
CA THR A 62 -3.07 -6.86 -2.74
C THR A 62 -2.11 -6.01 -3.55
N LEU A 63 -2.09 -4.71 -3.30
CA LEU A 63 -1.07 -3.81 -3.80
C LEU A 63 -0.14 -3.47 -2.64
N SER A 64 1.07 -4.04 -2.64
CA SER A 64 2.10 -3.83 -1.62
C SER A 64 3.01 -2.68 -2.01
N ASP A 65 3.00 -1.62 -1.22
CA ASP A 65 3.84 -0.47 -1.44
C ASP A 65 4.11 0.25 -0.12
N ASP A 66 5.24 -0.06 0.51
CA ASP A 66 5.65 0.54 1.77
C ASP A 66 5.89 2.04 1.64
N TRP A 67 5.09 2.81 2.36
CA TRP A 67 5.18 4.27 2.45
C TRP A 67 5.56 4.75 3.86
N GLY A 68 5.54 3.85 4.85
CA GLY A 68 5.79 4.13 6.26
C GLY A 68 7.16 3.66 6.74
N SER A 69 7.64 4.32 7.78
CA SER A 69 8.76 3.90 8.63
C SER A 69 8.31 3.91 10.09
N ASN A 70 9.22 3.63 11.04
CA ASN A 70 8.87 3.65 12.46
C ASN A 70 8.68 5.11 12.93
N GLY A 71 7.43 5.48 13.25
CA GLY A 71 7.06 6.81 13.77
C GLY A 71 6.94 7.93 12.73
N THR A 72 7.21 7.67 11.44
CA THR A 72 7.09 8.66 10.36
C THR A 72 6.91 7.99 9.01
N MET A 73 6.51 8.74 7.98
CA MET A 73 6.53 8.25 6.60
C MET A 73 7.95 8.21 6.00
N LEU A 74 8.17 7.30 5.04
CA LEU A 74 9.39 7.25 4.21
C LEU A 74 9.50 8.46 3.27
N PHE A 75 8.36 8.99 2.84
CA PHE A 75 8.27 10.16 1.98
C PHE A 75 7.47 11.24 2.69
N SER A 76 7.84 12.50 2.50
CA SER A 76 6.96 13.58 2.98
C SER A 76 5.56 13.41 2.37
N PRO A 77 4.46 13.68 3.12
CA PRO A 77 3.10 13.56 2.57
C PRO A 77 2.91 14.39 1.29
N ARG A 78 3.61 15.52 1.19
CA ARG A 78 3.62 16.35 -0.02
C ARG A 78 4.22 15.58 -1.19
N MET A 79 5.41 15.00 -1.05
CA MET A 79 6.04 14.24 -2.12
C MET A 79 5.19 13.04 -2.52
N TRP A 80 4.67 12.29 -1.55
CA TRP A 80 3.80 11.14 -1.80
C TRP A 80 2.58 11.54 -2.64
N ARG A 81 1.87 12.61 -2.25
CA ARG A 81 0.69 13.10 -2.99
C ARG A 81 1.01 13.57 -4.42
N HIS A 82 2.21 14.11 -4.66
CA HIS A 82 2.57 14.65 -5.98
C HIS A 82 3.19 13.60 -6.91
N MET A 83 3.92 12.62 -6.36
CA MET A 83 4.75 11.72 -7.14
C MET A 83 4.31 10.26 -7.10
N ILE A 84 3.59 9.84 -6.06
CA ILE A 84 3.23 8.43 -5.86
C ILE A 84 1.71 8.25 -6.02
N ARG A 85 0.91 9.02 -5.27
CA ARG A 85 -0.56 8.95 -5.25
C ARG A 85 -1.18 8.85 -6.65
N PRO A 86 -0.86 9.72 -7.63
CA PRO A 86 -1.58 9.72 -8.90
C PRO A 86 -1.51 8.38 -9.65
N TYR A 87 -0.38 7.68 -9.51
CA TYR A 87 -0.13 6.42 -10.21
C TYR A 87 -0.73 5.22 -9.49
N THR A 88 -0.61 5.17 -8.16
CA THR A 88 -1.26 4.12 -7.38
C THR A 88 -2.79 4.25 -7.42
N GLU A 89 -3.33 5.48 -7.39
CA GLU A 89 -4.77 5.76 -7.49
C GLU A 89 -5.31 5.29 -8.83
N ARG A 90 -4.58 5.50 -9.94
CA ARG A 90 -4.95 4.97 -11.25
C ARG A 90 -5.14 3.45 -11.22
N VAL A 91 -4.21 2.72 -10.60
CA VAL A 91 -4.29 1.25 -10.48
C VAL A 91 -5.48 0.83 -9.61
N VAL A 92 -5.70 1.50 -8.48
CA VAL A 92 -6.83 1.23 -7.58
C VAL A 92 -8.16 1.48 -8.28
N GLN A 93 -8.33 2.63 -8.93
CA GLN A 93 -9.57 2.96 -9.64
C GLN A 93 -9.80 2.03 -10.83
N HIS A 94 -8.74 1.63 -11.53
CA HIS A 94 -8.85 0.67 -12.61
C HIS A 94 -9.33 -0.71 -12.12
N ALA A 95 -8.73 -1.25 -11.06
CA ALA A 95 -9.20 -2.49 -10.43
C ALA A 95 -10.66 -2.41 -9.98
N ARG A 96 -11.04 -1.29 -9.35
CA ARG A 96 -12.43 -1.03 -8.93
C ARG A 96 -13.39 -0.98 -10.10
N SER A 97 -12.99 -0.43 -11.24
CA SER A 97 -13.81 -0.41 -12.46
C SER A 97 -14.13 -1.81 -12.99
N LEU A 98 -13.29 -2.80 -12.65
CA LEU A 98 -13.48 -4.21 -12.96
C LEU A 98 -14.20 -4.98 -11.84
N ASN A 99 -14.78 -4.27 -10.85
CA ASN A 99 -15.37 -4.83 -9.63
C ASN A 99 -14.38 -5.66 -8.79
N CYS A 100 -13.09 -5.38 -8.89
CA CYS A 100 -12.06 -6.03 -8.10
C CYS A 100 -11.63 -5.10 -6.95
N PRO A 101 -11.93 -5.45 -5.67
CA PRO A 101 -11.46 -4.68 -4.53
C PRO A 101 -9.93 -4.75 -4.42
N VAL A 102 -9.34 -3.68 -3.89
CA VAL A 102 -7.89 -3.59 -3.66
C VAL A 102 -7.63 -3.42 -2.17
N MET A 103 -6.72 -4.23 -1.66
CA MET A 103 -6.12 -4.10 -0.34
C MET A 103 -4.76 -3.41 -0.46
N LEU A 104 -4.55 -2.34 0.31
CA LEU A 104 -3.22 -1.78 0.50
C LEU A 104 -2.45 -2.64 1.50
N HIS A 105 -1.23 -3.01 1.14
CA HIS A 105 -0.21 -3.39 2.11
C HIS A 105 0.83 -2.26 2.16
N SER A 106 1.06 -1.70 3.34
CA SER A 106 2.17 -0.78 3.62
C SER A 106 2.53 -0.92 5.09
N ASP A 107 3.78 -1.31 5.36
CA ASP A 107 4.36 -1.26 6.68
C ASP A 107 4.59 0.18 7.14
N GLY A 108 4.82 0.32 8.45
CA GLY A 108 5.18 1.58 9.09
C GLY A 108 4.05 2.60 9.26
N TYR A 109 4.46 3.81 9.62
CA TYR A 109 3.57 4.92 9.97
C TYR A 109 3.06 5.68 8.74
N ILE A 110 1.76 5.60 8.47
CA ILE A 110 1.09 6.25 7.33
C ILE A 110 -0.13 7.10 7.72
N MET A 111 -0.30 7.45 9.00
CA MET A 111 -1.46 8.23 9.50
C MET A 111 -1.77 9.48 8.66
N GLN A 112 -0.73 10.19 8.21
CA GLN A 112 -0.85 11.47 7.50
C GLN A 112 -1.51 11.37 6.12
N ILE A 113 -1.66 10.14 5.59
CA ILE A 113 -2.25 9.87 4.28
C ILE A 113 -3.43 8.89 4.34
N LEU A 114 -3.89 8.47 5.53
CA LEU A 114 -5.15 7.71 5.66
C LEU A 114 -6.37 8.41 5.02
N PRO A 115 -6.52 9.76 5.08
CA PRO A 115 -7.58 10.45 4.35
C PRO A 115 -7.49 10.21 2.84
N ASP A 116 -6.28 10.28 2.27
CA ASP A 116 -6.05 10.04 0.84
C ASP A 116 -6.33 8.58 0.47
N ILE A 117 -5.91 7.62 1.31
CA ILE A 117 -6.16 6.17 1.13
C ILE A 117 -7.67 5.88 1.10
N ALA A 118 -8.44 6.50 1.99
CA ALA A 118 -9.89 6.39 2.00
C ALA A 118 -10.52 6.98 0.73
N GLU A 119 -10.04 8.15 0.28
CA GLU A 119 -10.51 8.81 -0.95
C GLU A 119 -10.23 7.97 -2.21
N MET A 120 -9.04 7.38 -2.29
CA MET A 120 -8.64 6.50 -3.40
C MET A 120 -9.49 5.23 -3.48
N GLY A 121 -10.16 4.84 -2.41
CA GLY A 121 -11.10 3.73 -2.40
C GLY A 121 -10.45 2.35 -2.23
N TYR A 122 -9.34 2.26 -1.50
CA TYR A 122 -8.89 0.96 -1.00
C TYR A 122 -10.00 0.32 -0.15
N ALA A 123 -10.26 -0.96 -0.37
CA ALA A 123 -11.28 -1.70 0.37
C ALA A 123 -10.77 -2.14 1.75
N MET A 124 -9.45 -2.31 1.88
CA MET A 124 -8.79 -2.85 3.06
C MET A 124 -7.37 -2.28 3.18
N VAL A 125 -6.92 -2.09 4.42
CA VAL A 125 -5.55 -1.63 4.74
C VAL A 125 -4.91 -2.62 5.69
N HIS A 126 -3.66 -2.99 5.38
CA HIS A 126 -2.84 -3.96 6.11
C HIS A 126 -1.39 -3.46 6.20
N PRO A 127 -0.62 -3.81 7.25
CA PRO A 127 -1.01 -4.61 8.42
C PRO A 127 -1.60 -3.81 9.58
N MET A 128 -1.56 -2.48 9.54
CA MET A 128 -1.75 -1.63 10.71
C MET A 128 -0.71 -1.92 11.81
N GLN A 129 0.54 -1.53 11.55
CA GLN A 129 1.68 -1.86 12.41
C GLN A 129 1.73 -0.98 13.66
N GLU A 130 1.28 -1.50 14.80
CA GLU A 130 1.21 -0.78 16.07
C GLU A 130 2.59 -0.29 16.56
N SER A 131 3.65 -1.10 16.41
CA SER A 131 5.04 -0.76 16.79
C SER A 131 5.60 0.45 16.03
N SER A 132 4.99 0.79 14.88
CA SER A 132 5.35 2.00 14.12
C SER A 132 4.63 3.27 14.58
N GLY A 133 3.72 3.16 15.56
CA GLY A 133 2.88 4.24 16.06
C GLY A 133 1.49 4.31 15.40
N MET A 134 1.06 3.26 14.70
CA MET A 134 -0.28 3.15 14.11
C MET A 134 -1.25 2.52 15.12
N ASP A 135 -1.80 3.32 16.04
CA ASP A 135 -2.73 2.84 17.07
C ASP A 135 -4.03 2.27 16.44
N PRO A 136 -4.30 0.96 16.57
CA PRO A 136 -5.44 0.33 15.92
C PRO A 136 -6.79 0.79 16.50
N HIS A 137 -6.86 1.27 17.75
CA HIS A 137 -8.08 1.80 18.35
C HIS A 137 -8.45 3.14 17.73
N VAL A 138 -7.49 4.08 17.69
CA VAL A 138 -7.69 5.39 17.04
C VAL A 138 -8.11 5.20 15.59
N ILE A 139 -7.45 4.29 14.89
CA ILE A 139 -7.71 4.08 13.47
C ILE A 139 -9.05 3.37 13.24
N LYS A 140 -9.44 2.46 14.12
CA LYS A 140 -10.76 1.86 14.07
C LYS A 140 -11.86 2.89 14.30
N ASP A 141 -11.68 3.80 15.25
CA ASP A 141 -12.66 4.84 15.59
C ASP A 141 -12.79 5.88 14.47
N GLU A 142 -11.67 6.32 13.87
CA GLU A 142 -11.68 7.36 12.84
C GLU A 142 -11.96 6.83 11.41
N TRP A 143 -11.45 5.64 11.09
CA TRP A 143 -11.39 5.13 9.71
C TRP A 143 -12.12 3.79 9.50
N GLY A 144 -12.63 3.17 10.56
CA GLY A 144 -13.27 1.84 10.50
C GLY A 144 -14.51 1.74 9.62
N ASP A 145 -15.12 2.86 9.26
CA ASP A 145 -16.25 2.95 8.32
C ASP A 145 -15.82 3.23 6.86
N LYS A 146 -14.54 3.51 6.62
CA LYS A 146 -14.00 3.87 5.29
C LYS A 146 -13.38 2.68 4.58
N PHE A 147 -12.66 1.84 5.31
CA PHE A 147 -12.03 0.64 4.81
C PHE A 147 -11.94 -0.42 5.90
N VAL A 148 -11.76 -1.68 5.50
CA VAL A 148 -11.51 -2.77 6.43
C VAL A 148 -10.08 -2.68 6.96
N ILE A 149 -9.92 -2.77 8.27
CA ILE A 149 -8.61 -2.91 8.90
C ILE A 149 -8.28 -4.40 8.94
N TYR A 150 -7.16 -4.80 8.35
CA TYR A 150 -6.69 -6.19 8.32
C TYR A 150 -5.31 -6.28 8.96
N GLY A 151 -5.25 -6.98 10.10
CA GLY A 151 -4.20 -6.85 11.10
C GLY A 151 -4.79 -7.16 12.49
N SER A 152 -4.31 -6.60 13.59
CA SER A 152 -3.17 -5.69 13.82
C SER A 152 -2.09 -6.37 14.67
N LEU A 153 -2.05 -7.72 14.68
CA LEU A 153 -1.06 -8.45 15.46
C LEU A 153 0.34 -8.03 14.99
N ASP A 154 0.99 -7.22 15.80
CA ASP A 154 2.28 -6.65 15.47
C ASP A 154 3.32 -7.78 15.42
N VAL A 155 4.10 -7.81 14.35
CA VAL A 155 5.11 -8.86 14.17
C VAL A 155 6.29 -8.65 15.11
N VAL A 156 6.65 -7.40 15.42
CA VAL A 156 7.78 -7.04 16.28
C VAL A 156 7.44 -7.24 17.74
N ASP A 157 6.34 -6.64 18.20
CA ASP A 157 5.98 -6.60 19.63
C ASP A 157 5.02 -7.72 20.03
N GLY A 158 4.35 -8.37 19.07
CA GLY A 158 3.42 -9.47 19.31
C GLY A 158 4.01 -10.81 18.90
N LEU A 159 4.01 -11.11 17.60
CA LEU A 159 4.32 -12.45 17.10
C LEU A 159 5.75 -12.90 17.42
N TYR A 160 6.74 -12.01 17.28
CA TYR A 160 8.14 -12.34 17.55
C TYR A 160 8.45 -12.47 19.05
N MET A 161 7.75 -11.71 19.90
CA MET A 161 7.95 -11.72 21.35
C MET A 161 7.14 -12.81 22.06
N TYR A 162 6.24 -13.49 21.34
CA TYR A 162 5.40 -14.56 21.89
C TYR A 162 6.23 -15.82 22.21
N ASP A 163 6.27 -16.19 23.50
CA ASP A 163 7.02 -17.35 24.00
C ASP A 163 6.13 -18.59 24.26
N GLY A 164 4.82 -18.49 24.04
CA GLY A 164 3.89 -19.62 24.12
C GLY A 164 2.92 -19.60 25.31
N GLU A 165 3.03 -18.66 26.26
CA GLU A 165 2.06 -18.47 27.33
C GLU A 165 1.07 -17.32 27.00
N GLU A 166 -0.22 -17.51 27.28
CA GLU A 166 -1.36 -16.73 26.75
C GLU A 166 -1.32 -15.22 27.10
N LEU A 167 -1.78 -14.40 26.14
CA LEU A 167 -2.16 -12.97 26.29
C LEU A 167 -3.46 -12.79 27.09
#